data_AF-A0A7J9H411-F1
#
_entry.id   AF-A0A7J9H411-F1
#
_cell.length_a   1.000
_cell.length_b   1.000
_cell.length_c   1.000
_cell.angle_alpha   90.00
_cell.angle_beta   90.00
_cell.angle_gamma   90.00
#
_symmetry.space_group_name_H-M   'P 1'
#
loop_
_entity.id
_entity.type
_entity.pdbx_description
1 polymer ?
#
loop_
_entity_poly.entity_id
_entity_poly.type
_entity_poly.pdbx_seq_one_letter_code
_entity_poly.pdbx_strand_id
1 'polypeptide(L)'
;MKLVTPAKGTIELSKEKDPELFYLARCGLGGLGVVAEVTIQCVERQELVEHTTVSNLKDLKKNHKKMLSENKHVKYLYIPYTDTVVVVTCNPVSKWRGPPKFKPKHTTDEAMQDIRELYKESLKKYRARDITTKSSDSNEPNINDFSFTELRDKLLSLDSLNKDHVMKVNHAEAEFWRKSEGYRVGWSDDILGFDCGGQQWVSETCFPAGTLSKPSMKDLEYIEELKKLIETNELPAPAPIEQRWTARSQSPMSPASSSAEDDIFSWVISFPFSDLQI
;
A
#
# COMPACT_ATOMS: atom_id res chain seq x y z
N MET A 1 -27.72 7.61 4.09
CA MET A 1 -26.83 8.70 4.52
C MET A 1 -27.65 9.96 4.74
N LYS A 2 -27.29 10.78 5.73
CA LYS A 2 -27.82 12.13 5.93
C LYS A 2 -26.80 13.14 5.43
N LEU A 3 -27.21 13.96 4.46
CA LEU A 3 -26.36 14.96 3.81
C LEU A 3 -26.88 16.36 4.17
N VAL A 4 -26.03 17.19 4.76
CA VAL A 4 -26.31 18.59 5.06
C VAL A 4 -25.91 19.42 3.85
N THR A 5 -26.87 20.16 3.30
CA THR A 5 -26.69 21.00 2.12
C THR A 5 -27.06 22.45 2.42
N PRO A 6 -26.43 23.44 1.76
CA PRO A 6 -26.75 24.85 2.00
C PRO A 6 -28.19 25.23 1.67
N ALA A 7 -28.77 24.64 0.62
CA ALA A 7 -30.07 25.06 0.08
C ALA A 7 -31.25 24.18 0.54
N LYS A 8 -31.06 22.86 0.70
CA LYS A 8 -32.14 21.91 1.03
C LYS A 8 -32.16 21.50 2.51
N GLY A 9 -31.29 22.09 3.33
CA GLY A 9 -31.07 21.64 4.70
C GLY A 9 -30.51 20.23 4.75
N THR A 10 -30.99 19.41 5.69
CA THR A 10 -30.59 18.00 5.80
C THR A 10 -31.49 17.11 4.97
N ILE A 11 -30.90 16.37 4.03
CA ILE A 11 -31.59 15.40 3.19
C ILE A 11 -31.14 13.98 3.51
N GLU A 12 -32.06 13.02 3.36
CA GLU A 12 -31.79 11.60 3.55
C GLU A 12 -31.76 10.89 2.21
N LEU A 13 -30.64 10.23 1.92
CA LEU A 13 -30.36 9.53 0.68
C LEU A 13 -30.06 8.04 0.95
N SER A 14 -30.57 7.15 0.11
CA SER A 14 -30.30 5.71 0.16
C SER A 14 -30.42 5.08 -1.23
N LYS A 15 -30.22 3.76 -1.34
CA LYS A 15 -30.44 3.05 -2.61
C LYS A 15 -31.93 3.04 -3.00
N GLU A 16 -32.82 3.18 -2.02
CA GLU A 16 -34.26 3.15 -2.18
C GLU A 16 -34.87 4.56 -2.24
N LYS A 17 -34.17 5.57 -1.70
CA LYS A 17 -34.60 6.97 -1.60
C LYS A 17 -33.61 7.88 -2.32
N ASP A 18 -34.00 8.37 -3.49
CA ASP A 18 -33.19 9.20 -4.39
C ASP A 18 -31.85 8.54 -4.75
N PRO A 19 -31.89 7.38 -5.47
CA PRO A 19 -30.70 6.58 -5.75
C PRO A 19 -29.67 7.34 -6.58
N GLU A 20 -30.10 8.13 -7.57
CA GLU A 20 -29.18 8.89 -8.43
C GLU A 20 -28.33 9.86 -7.60
N LEU A 21 -28.98 10.66 -6.75
CA LEU A 21 -28.29 11.59 -5.88
C LEU A 21 -27.47 10.86 -4.81
N PHE A 22 -27.96 9.73 -4.28
CA PHE A 22 -27.20 8.88 -3.37
C PHE A 22 -25.88 8.42 -4.00
N TYR A 23 -25.92 7.82 -5.19
CA TYR A 23 -24.74 7.32 -5.90
C TYR A 23 -23.78 8.45 -6.28
N LEU A 24 -24.29 9.63 -6.64
CA LEU A 24 -23.47 10.80 -6.91
C LEU A 24 -22.77 11.31 -5.63
N ALA A 25 -23.52 11.50 -4.54
CA ALA A 25 -23.03 12.09 -3.30
C ALA A 25 -21.94 11.25 -2.61
N ARG A 26 -21.97 9.91 -2.72
CA ARG A 26 -20.98 9.01 -2.10
C ARG A 26 -19.53 9.32 -2.48
N CYS A 27 -19.31 9.82 -3.70
CA CYS A 27 -17.98 10.14 -4.23
C CYS A 27 -17.84 11.63 -4.54
N GLY A 28 -18.67 12.49 -3.95
CA GLY A 28 -18.68 13.94 -4.17
C GLY A 28 -17.59 14.72 -3.43
N LEU A 29 -16.74 14.04 -2.65
CA LEU A 29 -15.64 14.63 -1.85
C LEU A 29 -16.08 15.83 -0.98
N GLY A 30 -17.33 15.81 -0.48
CA GLY A 30 -17.91 16.89 0.31
C GLY A 30 -18.42 18.10 -0.50
N GLY A 31 -18.16 18.16 -1.80
CA GLY A 31 -18.57 19.28 -2.65
C GLY A 31 -20.09 19.39 -2.85
N LEU A 32 -20.81 18.28 -2.72
CA LEU A 32 -22.28 18.24 -2.84
C LEU A 32 -23.01 18.42 -1.50
N GLY A 33 -22.27 18.48 -0.40
CA GLY A 33 -22.79 18.57 0.97
C GLY A 33 -21.92 17.81 1.97
N VAL A 34 -22.17 18.06 3.25
CA VAL A 34 -21.43 17.43 4.35
C VAL A 34 -22.23 16.22 4.84
N VAL A 35 -21.62 15.04 4.86
CA VAL A 35 -22.26 13.84 5.41
C VAL A 35 -22.27 13.94 6.94
N ALA A 36 -23.47 14.07 7.52
CA ALA A 36 -23.65 14.12 8.97
C ALA A 36 -23.86 12.72 9.58
N GLU A 37 -24.41 11.78 8.81
CA GLU A 37 -24.65 10.40 9.26
C GLU A 37 -24.54 9.44 8.07
N VAL A 38 -23.89 8.29 8.29
CA VAL A 38 -23.82 7.21 7.32
C VAL A 38 -24.21 5.89 7.96
N THR A 39 -25.02 5.12 7.24
CA THR A 39 -25.33 3.73 7.58
C THR A 39 -24.55 2.86 6.60
N ILE A 40 -23.67 2.00 7.12
CA ILE A 40 -22.81 1.12 6.32
C ILE A 40 -23.36 -0.30 6.43
N GLN A 41 -23.54 -0.96 5.28
CA GLN A 41 -23.93 -2.36 5.25
C GLN A 41 -22.77 -3.22 5.76
N CYS A 42 -22.98 -3.94 6.86
CA CYS A 42 -22.03 -4.91 7.37
C CYS A 42 -22.18 -6.26 6.65
N VAL A 43 -21.08 -6.99 6.56
CA VAL A 43 -21.05 -8.40 6.15
C VAL A 43 -20.90 -9.29 7.37
N GLU A 44 -21.14 -10.58 7.22
CA GLU A 44 -20.84 -11.56 8.27
C GLU A 44 -19.36 -11.52 8.65
N ARG A 45 -19.08 -11.56 9.95
CA ARG A 45 -17.72 -11.57 10.48
C ARG A 45 -17.02 -12.85 10.05
N GLN A 46 -15.80 -12.72 9.55
CA GLN A 46 -15.02 -13.86 9.06
C GLN A 46 -13.55 -13.73 9.44
N GLU A 47 -12.89 -14.86 9.63
CA GLU A 47 -11.44 -14.92 9.76
C GLU A 47 -10.79 -14.95 8.37
N LEU A 48 -9.68 -14.24 8.24
CA LEU A 48 -8.84 -14.22 7.05
C LEU A 48 -7.47 -14.82 7.37
N VAL A 49 -6.92 -15.52 6.38
CA VAL A 49 -5.51 -15.89 6.31
C VAL A 49 -4.83 -14.89 5.39
N GLU A 50 -3.95 -14.07 5.95
CA GLU A 50 -2.99 -13.25 5.21
C GLU A 50 -1.74 -14.10 4.94
N HIS A 51 -1.23 -14.01 3.71
CA HIS A 51 0.03 -14.60 3.30
C HIS A 51 0.88 -13.55 2.61
N THR A 52 2.05 -13.30 3.20
CA THR A 52 3.06 -12.37 2.70
C THR A 52 4.23 -13.16 2.13
N THR A 53 4.56 -12.87 0.88
CA THR A 53 5.69 -13.48 0.14
C THR A 53 6.45 -12.44 -0.64
N VAL A 54 7.66 -12.78 -1.08
CA VAL A 54 8.41 -11.98 -2.05
C VAL A 54 8.38 -12.66 -3.43
N SER A 55 8.14 -11.86 -4.47
CA SER A 55 8.19 -12.23 -5.88
C SER A 55 8.98 -11.18 -6.67
N ASN A 56 9.03 -11.34 -7.99
CA ASN A 56 9.50 -10.35 -8.95
C ASN A 56 8.42 -10.04 -10.01
N LEU A 57 8.62 -8.96 -10.78
CA LEU A 57 7.65 -8.53 -11.79
C LEU A 57 7.45 -9.58 -12.90
N LYS A 58 8.51 -10.28 -13.30
CA LYS A 58 8.46 -11.32 -14.33
C LYS A 58 7.55 -12.49 -13.93
N ASP A 59 7.66 -12.94 -12.69
CA ASP A 59 6.84 -14.04 -12.17
C ASP A 59 5.42 -13.59 -11.84
N LEU A 60 5.25 -12.32 -11.44
CA LEU A 60 3.91 -11.73 -11.33
C LEU A 60 3.20 -11.69 -12.68
N LYS A 61 3.85 -11.25 -13.76
CA LYS A 61 3.24 -11.23 -15.11
C LYS A 61 2.72 -12.61 -15.53
N LYS A 62 3.42 -13.70 -15.18
CA LYS A 62 2.98 -15.07 -15.47
C LYS A 62 1.79 -15.51 -14.62
N ASN A 63 1.75 -15.09 -13.36
CA ASN A 63 0.78 -15.57 -12.37
C ASN A 63 -0.36 -14.59 -12.09
N HIS A 64 -0.36 -13.40 -12.71
CA HIS A 64 -1.22 -12.29 -12.33
C HIS A 64 -2.71 -12.65 -12.36
N LYS A 65 -3.15 -13.27 -13.46
CA LYS A 65 -4.53 -13.74 -13.61
C LYS A 65 -4.92 -14.70 -12.49
N LYS A 66 -4.04 -15.65 -12.16
CA LYS A 66 -4.25 -16.61 -11.07
C LYS A 66 -4.39 -15.86 -9.73
N MET A 67 -3.50 -14.91 -9.46
CA MET A 67 -3.53 -14.10 -8.24
C MET A 67 -4.83 -13.33 -8.07
N LEU A 68 -5.34 -12.70 -9.14
CA LEU A 68 -6.62 -12.00 -9.12
C LEU A 68 -7.80 -12.95 -8.91
N SER A 69 -7.79 -14.14 -9.54
CA SER A 69 -8.93 -15.07 -9.50
C SER A 69 -9.00 -15.89 -8.21
N GLU A 70 -7.85 -16.25 -7.63
CA GLU A 70 -7.81 -17.18 -6.49
C GLU A 70 -7.89 -16.47 -5.13
N ASN A 71 -7.54 -15.18 -5.09
CA ASN A 71 -7.47 -14.41 -3.85
C ASN A 71 -8.64 -13.44 -3.71
N LYS A 72 -9.24 -13.38 -2.52
CA LYS A 72 -10.27 -12.39 -2.22
C LYS A 72 -9.69 -10.97 -2.17
N HIS A 73 -8.49 -10.85 -1.62
CA HIS A 73 -7.71 -9.62 -1.61
C HIS A 73 -6.28 -9.93 -2.04
N VAL A 74 -5.72 -9.06 -2.89
CA VAL A 74 -4.32 -9.10 -3.30
C VAL A 74 -3.77 -7.68 -3.38
N LYS A 75 -2.56 -7.53 -2.86
CA LYS A 75 -1.79 -6.28 -2.85
C LYS A 75 -0.36 -6.58 -3.25
N TYR A 76 0.19 -5.76 -4.14
CA TYR A 76 1.60 -5.78 -4.49
C TYR A 76 2.27 -4.50 -3.99
N LEU A 77 3.47 -4.63 -3.43
CA LEU A 77 4.33 -3.52 -3.02
C LEU A 77 5.63 -3.63 -3.81
N TYR A 78 5.79 -2.82 -4.84
CA TYR A 78 6.99 -2.80 -5.68
C TYR A 78 8.04 -1.92 -5.04
N ILE A 79 9.15 -2.51 -4.61
CA ILE A 79 10.25 -1.76 -3.99
C ILE A 79 11.11 -1.15 -5.10
N PRO A 80 11.17 0.20 -5.24
CA PRO A 80 11.93 0.86 -6.29
C PRO A 80 13.43 0.50 -6.24
N TYR A 81 14.08 0.47 -7.41
CA TYR A 81 15.50 0.08 -7.56
C TYR A 81 15.85 -1.35 -7.15
N THR A 82 14.84 -2.20 -6.99
CA THR A 82 15.02 -3.63 -6.75
C THR A 82 14.12 -4.45 -7.68
N ASP A 83 14.42 -5.74 -7.83
CA ASP A 83 13.51 -6.70 -8.46
C ASP A 83 12.45 -7.24 -7.47
N THR A 84 12.46 -6.76 -6.22
CA THR A 84 11.61 -7.27 -5.15
C THR A 84 10.22 -6.67 -5.23
N VAL A 85 9.23 -7.56 -5.21
CA VAL A 85 7.82 -7.21 -5.03
C VAL A 85 7.28 -7.99 -3.85
N VAL A 86 6.82 -7.29 -2.83
CA VAL A 86 6.10 -7.93 -1.71
C VAL A 86 4.68 -8.20 -2.17
N VAL A 87 4.25 -9.44 -2.04
CA VAL A 87 2.93 -9.91 -2.43
C VAL A 87 2.18 -10.30 -1.17
N VAL A 88 1.10 -9.58 -0.88
CA VAL A 88 0.20 -9.85 0.24
C VAL A 88 -1.12 -10.35 -0.33
N THR A 89 -1.54 -11.53 0.11
CA THR A 89 -2.82 -12.13 -0.29
C THR A 89 -3.64 -12.44 0.95
N CYS A 90 -4.94 -12.14 0.91
CA CYS A 90 -5.84 -12.45 2.02
C CYS A 90 -7.05 -13.25 1.53
N ASN A 91 -7.33 -14.36 2.19
CA ASN A 91 -8.44 -15.26 1.86
C ASN A 91 -9.19 -15.71 3.11
N PRO A 92 -10.50 -16.01 3.01
CA PRO A 92 -11.24 -16.63 4.10
C PRO A 92 -10.60 -17.95 4.55
N VAL A 93 -10.57 -18.18 5.87
CA VAL A 93 -10.07 -19.44 6.46
C VAL A 93 -10.82 -20.67 5.91
N SER A 94 -12.07 -20.51 5.46
CA SER A 94 -12.84 -21.60 4.84
C SER A 94 -12.21 -22.20 3.58
N LYS A 95 -11.30 -21.47 2.90
CA LYS A 95 -10.49 -22.01 1.79
C LYS A 95 -9.36 -22.94 2.25
N TRP A 96 -9.08 -23.01 3.55
CA TRP A 96 -7.97 -23.76 4.14
C TRP A 96 -8.45 -25.03 4.84
N ARG A 97 -7.69 -26.12 4.69
CA ARG A 97 -7.91 -27.36 5.46
C ARG A 97 -7.10 -27.32 6.75
N GLY A 98 -7.50 -26.43 7.66
CA GLY A 98 -6.81 -26.15 8.92
C GLY A 98 -5.80 -25.00 8.84
N PRO A 99 -5.21 -24.58 9.98
CA PRO A 99 -4.29 -23.46 10.02
C PRO A 99 -3.07 -23.71 9.11
N PRO A 100 -2.57 -22.67 8.43
CA PRO A 100 -1.41 -22.79 7.55
C PRO A 100 -0.20 -23.31 8.35
N LYS A 101 0.34 -24.45 7.92
CA LYS A 101 1.56 -25.01 8.50
C LYS A 101 2.76 -24.28 7.91
N PHE A 102 3.21 -23.23 8.58
CA PHE A 102 4.39 -22.49 8.18
C PHE A 102 5.36 -22.35 9.36
N LYS A 103 6.64 -22.58 9.11
CA LYS A 103 7.72 -22.27 10.03
C LYS A 103 8.56 -21.17 9.40
N PRO A 104 8.63 -19.97 10.01
CA PRO A 104 9.52 -18.92 9.54
C PRO A 104 10.94 -19.44 9.37
N LYS A 105 11.57 -19.09 8.24
CA LYS A 105 12.97 -19.44 7.97
C LYS A 105 13.93 -18.60 8.81
N HIS A 106 13.49 -17.38 9.14
CA HIS A 106 14.27 -16.38 9.85
C HIS A 106 13.53 -15.93 11.10
N THR A 107 14.30 -15.52 12.11
CA THR A 107 13.76 -14.83 13.28
C THR A 107 13.49 -13.36 12.98
N THR A 108 12.68 -12.71 13.82
CA THR A 108 12.43 -11.26 13.70
C THR A 108 13.72 -10.44 13.79
N ASP A 109 14.68 -10.85 14.63
CA ASP A 109 15.96 -10.14 14.75
C ASP A 109 16.84 -10.27 13.50
N GLU A 110 16.85 -11.45 12.86
CA GLU A 110 17.55 -11.65 11.59
C GLU A 110 16.94 -10.81 10.46
N ALA A 111 15.61 -10.67 10.44
CA ALA A 111 14.91 -9.81 9.48
C ALA A 111 15.24 -8.33 9.68
N MET A 112 15.39 -7.90 10.93
CA MET A 112 15.69 -6.50 11.29
C MET A 112 17.17 -6.11 11.14
N GLN A 113 18.06 -7.06 10.90
CA GLN A 113 19.51 -6.83 10.93
C GLN A 113 19.96 -5.76 9.92
N ASP A 114 19.59 -5.89 8.65
CA ASP A 114 20.08 -5.02 7.58
C ASP A 114 19.67 -3.56 7.78
N ILE A 115 18.41 -3.32 8.17
CA ILE A 115 17.91 -1.97 8.41
C ILE A 115 18.54 -1.34 9.67
N ARG A 116 18.79 -2.14 10.72
CA ARG A 116 19.48 -1.68 11.94
C ARG A 116 20.95 -1.33 11.64
N GLU A 117 21.64 -2.13 10.85
CA GLU A 117 23.02 -1.86 10.42
C GLU A 117 23.08 -0.58 9.57
N LEU A 118 22.20 -0.45 8.57
CA LEU A 118 22.11 0.75 7.73
C LEU A 118 21.83 2.00 8.57
N TYR A 119 20.97 1.92 9.59
CA TYR A 119 20.71 3.06 10.46
C TYR A 119 21.94 3.47 11.27
N LYS A 120 22.68 2.51 11.84
CA LYS A 120 23.94 2.79 12.56
C LYS A 120 24.99 3.45 11.66
N GLU A 121 25.14 2.95 10.43
CA GLU A 121 26.07 3.53 9.46
C GLU A 121 25.66 4.93 9.01
N SER A 122 24.37 5.13 8.74
CA SER A 122 23.81 6.42 8.34
C SER A 122 23.99 7.45 9.46
N LEU A 123 23.73 7.09 10.71
CA LEU A 123 23.99 7.98 11.85
C LEU A 123 25.45 8.43 11.91
N LYS A 124 26.43 7.55 11.66
CA LYS A 124 27.86 7.96 11.61
C LYS A 124 28.12 8.94 10.47
N LYS A 125 27.59 8.67 9.28
CA LYS A 125 27.77 9.50 8.08
C LYS A 125 27.16 10.91 8.26
N TYR A 126 25.93 10.98 8.77
CA TYR A 126 25.20 12.24 8.91
C TYR A 126 25.60 12.99 10.21
N ARG A 127 25.87 12.32 11.33
CA ARG A 127 26.45 12.99 12.53
C ARG A 127 27.84 13.55 12.28
N ALA A 128 28.66 12.92 11.44
CA ALA A 128 29.94 13.50 11.05
C ALA A 128 29.81 14.84 10.29
N ARG A 129 28.65 15.12 9.67
CA ARG A 129 28.33 16.46 9.12
C ARG A 129 27.94 17.46 10.22
N ASP A 130 27.32 16.99 11.31
CA ASP A 130 26.80 17.82 12.41
C ASP A 130 27.80 18.10 13.54
N ILE A 131 29.01 17.51 13.54
CA ILE A 131 30.05 17.78 14.56
C ILE A 131 30.53 19.26 14.55
N THR A 132 30.11 20.09 13.59
CA THR A 132 30.26 21.55 13.68
C THR A 132 29.24 22.22 14.62
N THR A 133 28.18 21.54 15.08
CA THR A 133 27.15 22.10 15.96
C THR A 133 26.53 21.08 16.94
N LYS A 134 27.11 21.04 18.14
CA LYS A 134 26.54 20.65 19.46
C LYS A 134 26.41 19.16 19.87
N SER A 135 26.36 19.05 21.19
CA SER A 135 26.72 17.97 22.11
C SER A 135 25.73 16.81 22.21
N SER A 136 26.29 15.64 22.56
CA SER A 136 25.61 14.38 22.84
C SER A 136 24.63 14.46 24.00
N ASP A 137 23.33 14.45 23.72
CA ASP A 137 22.31 14.10 24.71
C ASP A 137 22.21 12.57 24.84
N SER A 138 22.23 12.07 26.08
CA SER A 138 22.36 10.65 26.44
C SER A 138 21.02 9.90 26.55
N ASN A 139 19.95 10.47 26.00
CA ASN A 139 18.58 9.95 26.08
C ASN A 139 18.05 9.38 24.76
N GLU A 140 18.92 9.02 23.81
CA GLU A 140 18.45 8.39 22.58
C GLU A 140 17.93 6.96 22.84
N PRO A 141 16.73 6.60 22.36
CA PRO A 141 16.18 5.25 22.51
C PRO A 141 17.11 4.20 21.90
N ASN A 142 17.11 3.00 22.47
CA ASN A 142 17.91 1.90 21.94
C ASN A 142 17.37 1.52 20.54
N ILE A 143 18.26 1.40 19.56
CA ILE A 143 17.91 1.02 18.18
C ILE A 143 17.09 -0.27 18.10
N ASN A 144 17.29 -1.19 19.05
CA ASN A 144 16.58 -2.47 19.08
C ASN A 144 15.09 -2.32 19.43
N ASP A 145 14.70 -1.21 20.05
CA ASP A 145 13.33 -0.95 20.48
C ASP A 145 12.45 -0.44 19.32
N PHE A 146 13.08 0.04 18.24
CA PHE A 146 12.35 0.54 17.08
C PHE A 146 11.79 -0.60 16.21
N SER A 147 10.57 -0.41 15.74
CA SER A 147 9.95 -1.23 14.71
C SER A 147 10.65 -1.03 13.36
N PHE A 148 10.35 -1.91 12.40
CA PHE A 148 10.82 -1.75 11.02
C PHE A 148 10.36 -0.41 10.41
N THR A 149 9.08 -0.07 10.58
CA THR A 149 8.47 1.15 10.03
C THR A 149 9.12 2.40 10.64
N GLU A 150 9.38 2.40 11.95
CA GLU A 150 10.06 3.50 12.63
C GLU A 150 11.52 3.68 12.16
N LEU A 151 12.28 2.58 12.01
CA LEU A 151 13.65 2.65 11.50
C LEU A 151 13.69 3.14 10.05
N ARG A 152 12.76 2.68 9.22
CA ARG A 152 12.63 3.12 7.83
C ARG A 152 12.32 4.61 7.74
N ASP A 153 11.37 5.10 8.53
CA ASP A 153 11.03 6.52 8.55
C ASP A 153 12.19 7.38 9.05
N LYS A 154 12.88 6.94 10.10
CA LYS A 154 14.10 7.61 10.58
C LYS A 154 15.18 7.65 9.52
N LEU A 155 15.42 6.55 8.82
CA LEU A 155 16.39 6.49 7.72
C LEU A 155 16.02 7.47 6.61
N LEU A 156 14.77 7.47 6.15
CA LEU A 156 14.29 8.36 5.10
C LEU A 156 14.40 9.84 5.52
N SER A 157 14.14 10.15 6.80
CA SER A 157 14.25 11.52 7.32
C SER A 157 15.67 12.10 7.30
N LEU A 158 16.70 11.27 7.19
CA LEU A 158 18.09 11.74 7.14
C LEU A 158 18.41 12.46 5.83
N ASP A 159 17.91 11.95 4.69
CA ASP A 159 18.25 12.47 3.36
C ASP A 159 17.28 11.93 2.27
N SER A 160 15.99 12.27 2.38
CA SER A 160 14.94 11.72 1.50
C SER A 160 15.03 12.12 0.04
N LEU A 161 15.82 13.15 -0.29
CA LEU A 161 16.04 13.61 -1.66
C LEU A 161 17.31 13.02 -2.30
N ASN A 162 18.12 12.30 -1.52
CA ASN A 162 19.32 11.65 -2.02
C ASN A 162 18.98 10.25 -2.54
N LYS A 163 19.00 10.10 -3.87
CA LYS A 163 18.72 8.84 -4.55
C LYS A 163 19.54 7.67 -4.00
N ASP A 164 20.85 7.82 -3.86
CA ASP A 164 21.73 6.72 -3.41
C ASP A 164 21.43 6.30 -1.97
N HIS A 165 21.04 7.26 -1.12
CA HIS A 165 20.59 6.97 0.24
C HIS A 165 19.27 6.21 0.22
N VAL A 166 18.27 6.72 -0.52
CA VAL A 166 16.96 6.09 -0.67
C VAL A 166 17.08 4.68 -1.25
N MET A 167 17.93 4.46 -2.25
CA MET A 167 18.21 3.14 -2.82
C MET A 167 18.71 2.16 -1.74
N LYS A 168 19.62 2.59 -0.85
CA LYS A 168 20.10 1.73 0.24
C LYS A 168 18.98 1.38 1.22
N VAL A 169 18.10 2.33 1.55
CA VAL A 169 16.93 2.07 2.39
C VAL A 169 16.01 1.05 1.73
N ASN A 170 15.71 1.22 0.43
CA ASN A 170 14.89 0.30 -0.34
C ASN A 170 15.50 -1.11 -0.41
N HIS A 171 16.82 -1.23 -0.56
CA HIS A 171 17.51 -2.52 -0.51
C HIS A 171 17.40 -3.18 0.87
N ALA A 172 17.58 -2.43 1.96
CA ALA A 172 17.39 -2.95 3.31
C ALA A 172 15.93 -3.37 3.57
N GLU A 173 14.95 -2.63 3.06
CA GLU A 173 13.54 -2.99 3.08
C GLU A 173 13.27 -4.29 2.30
N ALA A 174 13.88 -4.46 1.13
CA ALA A 174 13.77 -5.69 0.35
C ALA A 174 14.30 -6.91 1.11
N GLU A 175 15.44 -6.79 1.79
CA GLU A 175 15.97 -7.89 2.62
C GLU A 175 15.08 -8.20 3.82
N PHE A 176 14.56 -7.17 4.49
CA PHE A 176 13.59 -7.35 5.59
C PHE A 176 12.38 -8.17 5.14
N TRP A 177 11.78 -7.83 3.99
CA TRP A 177 10.60 -8.54 3.50
C TRP A 177 10.90 -9.97 3.06
N ARG A 178 12.07 -10.24 2.46
CA ARG A 178 12.48 -11.63 2.13
C ARG A 178 12.61 -12.50 3.38
N LYS A 179 13.05 -11.92 4.50
CA LYS A 179 13.19 -12.61 5.78
C LYS A 179 11.87 -12.67 6.58
N SER A 180 10.89 -11.86 6.21
CA SER A 180 9.60 -11.71 6.91
C SER A 180 8.41 -12.40 6.23
N GLU A 181 8.65 -13.24 5.22
CA GLU A 181 7.59 -14.04 4.60
C GLU A 181 6.86 -14.91 5.63
N GLY A 182 5.56 -15.06 5.47
CA GLY A 182 4.79 -15.91 6.37
C GLY A 182 3.29 -15.68 6.32
N TYR A 183 2.62 -16.20 7.35
CA TYR A 183 1.17 -16.21 7.45
C TYR A 183 0.71 -15.55 8.74
N ARG A 184 -0.44 -14.87 8.65
CA ARG A 184 -1.19 -14.37 9.80
C ARG A 184 -2.64 -14.82 9.68
N VAL A 185 -3.24 -15.19 10.80
CA VAL A 185 -4.67 -15.53 10.87
C VAL A 185 -5.30 -14.61 11.91
N GLY A 186 -6.43 -14.02 11.55
CA GLY A 186 -7.15 -13.11 12.43
C GLY A 186 -8.50 -12.73 11.84
N TRP A 187 -9.25 -11.92 12.58
CA TRP A 187 -10.52 -11.40 12.09
C TRP A 187 -10.31 -10.42 10.94
N SER A 188 -11.31 -10.32 10.05
CA SER A 188 -11.17 -9.50 8.84
C SER A 188 -10.87 -8.03 9.11
N ASP A 189 -11.38 -7.47 10.21
CA ASP A 189 -11.10 -6.11 10.67
C ASP A 189 -9.66 -5.95 11.17
N ASP A 190 -9.09 -6.97 11.82
CA ASP A 190 -7.69 -6.96 12.26
C ASP A 190 -6.70 -7.19 11.11
N ILE A 191 -7.04 -8.09 10.18
CA ILE A 191 -6.15 -8.48 9.06
C ILE A 191 -6.12 -7.42 7.95
N LEU A 192 -7.25 -6.77 7.67
CA LEU A 192 -7.32 -5.75 6.63
C LEU A 192 -6.88 -4.36 7.13
N GLY A 193 -6.73 -4.19 8.45
CA GLY A 193 -6.05 -3.05 9.04
C GLY A 193 -4.54 -3.13 8.81
N PHE A 194 -3.91 -2.01 8.49
CA PHE A 194 -2.47 -1.94 8.30
C PHE A 194 -1.89 -0.70 8.98
N ASP A 195 -0.66 -0.85 9.46
CA ASP A 195 0.16 0.26 9.96
C ASP A 195 0.91 0.87 8.77
N CYS A 196 0.63 2.13 8.47
CA CYS A 196 1.28 2.85 7.37
C CYS A 196 2.67 3.40 7.75
N GLY A 197 3.13 3.23 8.99
CA GLY A 197 4.22 4.05 9.51
C GLY A 197 3.85 5.53 9.49
N GLY A 198 4.82 6.39 9.22
CA GLY A 198 4.66 7.84 9.14
C GLY A 198 3.83 8.33 7.94
N GLN A 199 3.59 9.64 7.92
CA GLN A 199 2.85 10.29 6.84
C GLN A 199 3.73 10.42 5.59
N GLN A 200 3.20 10.01 4.45
CA GLN A 200 3.84 10.17 3.14
C GLN A 200 2.88 10.84 2.17
N TRP A 201 3.38 11.77 1.36
CA TRP A 201 2.62 12.26 0.22
C TRP A 201 2.52 11.15 -0.82
N VAL A 202 1.31 10.96 -1.36
CA VAL A 202 1.04 9.95 -2.38
C VAL A 202 0.22 10.54 -3.52
N SER A 203 0.46 10.02 -4.72
CA SER A 203 -0.34 10.21 -5.91
C SER A 203 -0.91 8.85 -6.31
N GLU A 204 -2.23 8.73 -6.30
CA GLU A 204 -2.95 7.50 -6.62
C GLU A 204 -3.64 7.61 -7.99
N THR A 205 -3.42 6.62 -8.85
CA THR A 205 -4.07 6.51 -10.15
C THR A 205 -4.94 5.25 -10.20
N CYS A 206 -6.17 5.39 -10.65
CA CYS A 206 -7.11 4.27 -10.83
C CYS A 206 -7.48 4.13 -12.31
N PHE A 207 -7.44 2.91 -12.83
CA PHE A 207 -7.80 2.63 -14.21
C PHE A 207 -8.39 1.21 -14.42
N PRO A 208 -9.19 0.99 -15.47
CA PRO A 208 -9.76 -0.32 -15.77
C PRO A 208 -8.68 -1.38 -16.06
N ALA A 209 -8.82 -2.56 -15.44
CA ALA A 209 -7.90 -3.69 -15.56
C ALA A 209 -8.53 -4.91 -16.26
N GLY A 210 -9.64 -4.72 -16.99
CA GLY A 210 -10.39 -5.78 -17.65
C GLY A 210 -11.33 -6.48 -16.66
N THR A 211 -11.40 -7.81 -16.72
CA THR A 211 -12.23 -8.63 -15.81
C THR A 211 -11.39 -9.69 -15.12
N LEU A 212 -11.91 -10.33 -14.06
CA LEU A 212 -11.21 -11.45 -13.41
C LEU A 212 -10.94 -12.63 -14.37
N SER A 213 -11.85 -12.88 -15.32
CA SER A 213 -11.70 -13.97 -16.31
C SER A 213 -10.72 -13.63 -17.42
N LYS A 214 -10.59 -12.34 -17.77
CA LYS A 214 -9.69 -11.83 -18.80
C LYS A 214 -9.08 -10.48 -18.35
N PRO A 215 -8.09 -10.50 -17.43
CA PRO A 215 -7.37 -9.29 -17.05
C PRO A 215 -6.66 -8.69 -18.26
N SER A 216 -6.63 -7.37 -18.34
CA SER A 216 -6.03 -6.66 -19.48
C SER A 216 -4.50 -6.69 -19.48
N MET A 217 -3.88 -6.98 -18.33
CA MET A 217 -2.44 -6.91 -18.07
C MET A 217 -1.82 -5.50 -18.15
N LYS A 218 -2.61 -4.49 -18.54
CA LYS A 218 -2.18 -3.08 -18.61
C LYS A 218 -1.78 -2.52 -17.25
N ASP A 219 -2.28 -3.12 -16.18
CA ASP A 219 -1.96 -2.81 -14.81
C ASP A 219 -0.53 -3.15 -14.42
N LEU A 220 0.02 -4.27 -14.92
CA LEU A 220 1.43 -4.59 -14.75
C LEU A 220 2.34 -3.88 -15.77
N GLU A 221 1.84 -3.60 -16.97
CA GLU A 221 2.54 -2.76 -17.95
C GLU A 221 2.77 -1.34 -17.41
N TYR A 222 1.73 -0.75 -16.79
CA TYR A 222 1.83 0.56 -16.14
C TYR A 222 2.94 0.59 -15.08
N ILE A 223 3.06 -0.45 -14.25
CA ILE A 223 4.11 -0.54 -13.24
C ILE A 223 5.50 -0.66 -13.87
N GLU A 224 5.64 -1.42 -14.95
CA GLU A 224 6.92 -1.54 -15.67
C GLU A 224 7.37 -0.18 -16.23
N GLU A 225 6.46 0.55 -16.86
CA GLU A 225 6.72 1.90 -17.37
C GLU A 225 7.05 2.88 -16.23
N LEU A 226 6.32 2.81 -15.13
CA LEU A 226 6.55 3.66 -13.96
C LEU A 226 7.93 3.39 -13.33
N LYS A 227 8.31 2.12 -13.15
CA LYS A 227 9.64 1.75 -12.65
C LYS A 227 10.74 2.26 -13.59
N LYS A 228 10.55 2.09 -14.90
CA LYS A 228 11.49 2.61 -15.91
C LYS A 228 11.60 4.12 -15.87
N LEU A 229 10.50 4.84 -15.63
CA LEU A 229 10.50 6.29 -15.49
C LEU A 229 11.31 6.74 -14.26
N ILE A 230 11.13 6.06 -13.12
CA ILE A 230 11.87 6.31 -11.88
C ILE A 230 13.37 6.12 -12.09
N GLU A 231 13.76 5.02 -12.74
CA GLU A 231 15.16 4.72 -13.00
C GLU A 231 15.79 5.69 -14.00
N THR A 232 15.11 5.95 -15.12
CA THR A 232 15.60 6.87 -16.18
C THR A 232 15.83 8.28 -15.65
N ASN A 233 14.94 8.77 -14.78
CA ASN A 233 15.04 10.14 -14.25
C ASN A 233 15.80 10.21 -12.91
N GLU A 234 16.37 9.10 -12.44
CA GLU A 234 17.18 9.06 -11.21
C GLU A 234 16.44 9.54 -9.95
N LEU A 235 15.14 9.22 -9.84
CA LEU A 235 14.26 9.77 -8.81
C LEU A 235 14.46 9.13 -7.43
N PRO A 236 14.64 9.91 -6.36
CA PRO A 236 14.64 9.36 -5.00
C PRO A 236 13.22 8.87 -4.67
N ALA A 237 12.99 7.56 -4.81
CA ALA A 237 11.70 6.90 -4.67
C ALA A 237 11.62 6.14 -3.32
N PRO A 238 11.23 6.80 -2.21
CA PRO A 238 11.38 6.26 -0.85
C PRO A 238 10.33 5.22 -0.46
N ALA A 239 9.20 5.17 -1.17
CA ALA A 239 8.07 4.32 -0.83
C ALA A 239 7.90 3.17 -1.82
N PRO A 240 7.57 1.95 -1.33
CA PRO A 240 7.04 0.94 -2.21
C PRO A 240 5.83 1.48 -2.98
N ILE A 241 5.79 1.24 -4.29
CA ILE A 241 4.61 1.52 -5.10
C ILE A 241 3.58 0.47 -4.74
N GLU A 242 2.44 0.87 -4.22
CA GLU A 242 1.37 -0.03 -3.85
C GLU A 242 0.42 -0.22 -5.02
N GLN A 243 0.03 -1.46 -5.30
CA GLN A 243 -1.01 -1.78 -6.26
C GLN A 243 -2.06 -2.70 -5.67
N ARG A 244 -3.34 -2.32 -5.86
CA ARG A 244 -4.52 -3.03 -5.38
C ARG A 244 -5.60 -3.09 -6.44
N TRP A 245 -6.55 -4.01 -6.28
CA TRP A 245 -7.67 -4.14 -7.20
C TRP A 245 -9.01 -4.08 -6.48
N THR A 246 -10.01 -3.55 -7.15
CA THR A 246 -11.40 -3.53 -6.71
C THR A 246 -12.33 -3.96 -7.83
N ALA A 247 -13.52 -4.45 -7.46
CA ALA A 247 -14.65 -4.49 -8.37
C ALA A 247 -15.13 -3.07 -8.70
N ARG A 248 -15.84 -2.93 -9.82
CA ARG A 248 -16.46 -1.67 -10.24
C ARG A 248 -17.33 -1.02 -9.16
N SER A 249 -17.35 0.31 -9.21
CA SER A 249 -18.26 1.16 -8.45
C SER A 249 -19.49 1.49 -9.28
N GLN A 250 -20.64 1.60 -8.61
CA GLN A 250 -21.87 2.13 -9.18
C GLN A 250 -21.98 3.66 -9.07
N SER A 251 -21.04 4.30 -8.37
CA SER A 251 -21.03 5.76 -8.20
C SER A 251 -20.40 6.44 -9.42
N PRO A 252 -21.10 7.31 -10.15
CA PRO A 252 -20.57 7.93 -11.38
C PRO A 252 -19.30 8.76 -11.17
N MET A 253 -19.13 9.38 -9.99
CA MET A 253 -17.93 10.16 -9.65
C MET A 253 -16.74 9.31 -9.20
N SER A 254 -16.91 7.99 -9.07
CA SER A 254 -15.82 7.09 -8.72
C SER A 254 -14.89 6.90 -9.91
N PRO A 255 -13.55 6.99 -9.74
CA PRO A 255 -12.59 6.57 -10.78
C PRO A 255 -12.76 5.12 -11.23
N ALA A 256 -13.30 4.27 -10.34
CA ALA A 256 -13.66 2.89 -10.63
C ALA A 256 -15.11 2.69 -11.14
N SER A 257 -15.78 3.74 -11.64
CA SER A 257 -17.16 3.63 -12.13
C SER A 257 -17.25 2.81 -13.42
N SER A 258 -18.14 1.82 -13.47
CA SER A 258 -18.46 1.10 -14.71
C SER A 258 -19.91 0.58 -14.72
N SER A 259 -20.51 0.55 -15.92
CA SER A 259 -21.78 -0.12 -16.17
C SER A 259 -21.64 -1.64 -16.30
N ALA A 260 -20.45 -2.15 -16.65
CA ALA A 260 -20.19 -3.58 -16.75
C ALA A 260 -19.89 -4.18 -15.37
N GLU A 261 -20.61 -5.24 -14.99
CA GLU A 261 -20.58 -5.75 -13.61
C GLU A 261 -19.28 -6.44 -13.23
N ASP A 262 -18.64 -7.08 -14.20
CA ASP A 262 -17.44 -7.90 -14.03
C ASP A 262 -16.13 -7.09 -14.17
N ASP A 263 -16.24 -5.78 -14.43
CA ASP A 263 -15.07 -4.91 -14.54
C ASP A 263 -14.33 -4.82 -13.21
N ILE A 264 -13.01 -4.95 -13.30
CA ILE A 264 -12.08 -4.70 -12.22
C ILE A 264 -11.23 -3.47 -12.52
N PHE A 265 -10.77 -2.82 -11.46
CA PHE A 265 -9.95 -1.62 -11.53
C PHE A 265 -8.68 -1.82 -10.73
N SER A 266 -7.56 -1.37 -11.30
CA SER A 266 -6.26 -1.31 -10.63
C SER A 266 -6.06 0.09 -10.05
N TRP A 267 -5.67 0.14 -8.78
CA TRP A 267 -5.26 1.33 -8.06
C TRP A 267 -3.75 1.26 -7.84
N VAL A 268 -3.02 2.24 -8.36
CA VAL A 268 -1.56 2.35 -8.20
C VAL A 268 -1.27 3.60 -7.39
N ILE A 269 -0.66 3.42 -6.23
CA ILE A 269 -0.27 4.46 -5.29
C ILE A 269 1.24 4.60 -5.37
N SER A 270 1.70 5.79 -5.76
CA SER A 270 3.11 6.13 -5.88
C SER A 270 3.39 7.43 -5.13
N PHE A 271 4.66 7.78 -4.95
CA PHE A 271 5.03 9.11 -4.43
C PHE A 271 4.73 10.19 -5.49
N PRO A 272 4.42 11.43 -5.10
CA PRO A 272 4.16 12.50 -6.06
C PRO A 272 5.42 12.81 -6.89
N PHE A 273 5.25 12.94 -8.20
CA PHE A 273 6.30 13.39 -9.11
C PHE A 273 6.37 14.92 -9.22
N SER A 274 5.50 15.66 -8.51
CA SER A 274 5.24 17.10 -8.73
C SER A 274 6.38 18.05 -8.33
N ASP A 275 7.38 17.58 -7.59
CA ASP A 275 8.57 18.37 -7.26
C ASP A 275 9.72 18.17 -8.26
N LEU A 276 9.52 17.35 -9.29
CA LEU A 276 10.43 17.20 -10.41
C LEU A 276 9.98 18.16 -11.50
N GLN A 277 10.58 19.35 -11.52
CA GLN A 277 10.55 20.19 -12.71
C GLN A 277 11.22 19.41 -13.85
N ILE A 278 10.42 18.73 -14.67
CA ILE A 278 10.82 18.22 -15.98
C ILE A 278 10.76 19.38 -16.98
#